data_AF-A0A2K3L9B2-F1
#
_entry.id   AF-A0A2K3L9B2-F1
#
_cell.length_a   1.000
_cell.length_b   1.000
_cell.length_c   1.000
_cell.angle_alpha   90.00
_cell.angle_beta   90.00
_cell.angle_gamma   90.00
#
_symmetry.space_group_name_H-M   'P 1'
#
loop_
_entity.id
_entity.type
_entity.pdbx_description
1 polymer ?
#
loop_
_entity_poly.entity_id
_entity_poly.type
_entity_poly.pdbx_seq_one_letter_code
_entity_poly.pdbx_strand_id
1 'polypeptide(L)' 'AICEEIAIYATEIYQKESSGSVQRLLFSKFDAAELDSLFKPGTFVDAVFSLDPYDYHQNAGIKLVAKKLIIHCM' A
#
# COMPACT_ATOMS: atom_id res chain seq x y z
N ALA A 1 28.78 -0.04 15.40
CA ALA A 1 27.46 0.60 15.33
C ALA A 1 26.59 -0.27 14.44
N ILE A 2 25.53 -0.86 14.98
CA ILE A 2 24.49 -1.52 14.20
C ILE A 2 23.78 -0.38 13.46
N CYS A 3 24.11 -0.19 12.18
CA CYS A 3 23.21 0.53 11.29
C CYS A 3 22.02 -0.38 11.13
N GLU A 4 20.95 -0.14 11.89
CA GLU A 4 19.64 -0.60 11.48
C GLU A 4 19.43 -0.03 10.09
N GLU A 5 19.51 -0.91 9.09
CA GLU A 5 19.19 -0.62 7.72
C GLU A 5 17.69 -0.34 7.71
N ILE A 6 17.32 0.90 8.03
CA ILE A 6 15.96 1.40 7.86
C ILE A 6 15.71 1.26 6.37
N ALA A 7 15.01 0.21 5.98
CA ALA A 7 14.55 0.06 4.61
C ALA A 7 13.63 1.26 4.35
N ILE A 8 14.15 2.26 3.64
CA ILE A 8 13.38 3.41 3.20
C ILE A 8 12.49 2.91 2.06
N TYR A 9 11.29 2.45 2.40
CA TYR A 9 10.33 1.97 1.43
C TYR A 9 9.86 3.12 0.52
N ALA A 10 9.67 2.84 -0.77
CA ALA A 10 9.07 3.79 -1.70
C ALA A 10 7.58 4.04 -1.42
N THR A 11 6.90 3.07 -0.78
CA THR A 11 5.50 3.19 -0.39
C THR A 11 5.39 3.59 1.08
N GLU A 12 4.76 4.73 1.33
CA GLU A 12 4.47 5.21 2.67
C GLU A 12 3.09 4.74 3.11
N ILE A 13 2.98 4.28 4.37
CA ILE A 13 1.73 3.78 4.95
C ILE A 13 1.31 4.70 6.08
N TYR A 14 0.02 5.04 6.12
CA TYR A 14 -0.55 5.96 7.08
C TYR A 14 -1.79 5.36 7.72
N GLN A 15 -1.96 5.59 9.02
CA GLN A 15 -3.17 5.27 9.76
C GLN A 15 -3.92 6.57 10.06
N LYS A 16 -5.20 6.60 9.72
CA LYS A 16 -6.11 7.68 10.11
C LYS A 16 -7.00 7.17 11.23
N GLU A 17 -6.84 7.75 12.41
CA GLU A 17 -7.69 7.45 13.56
C GLU A 17 -9.07 8.09 13.42
N SER A 18 -10.05 7.58 14.17
CA SER A 18 -11.41 8.15 14.22
C SER A 18 -11.44 9.61 14.69
N SER A 19 -10.42 10.05 15.44
CA SER A 19 -10.21 11.44 15.83
C SER A 19 -9.84 12.36 14.65
N GLY A 20 -9.56 11.79 13.48
CA GLY A 20 -9.06 12.49 12.30
C GLY A 20 -7.55 12.67 12.28
N SER A 21 -6.82 12.28 13.34
CA SER A 21 -5.36 12.31 13.33
C SER A 21 -4.79 11.30 12.36
N VAL A 22 -3.83 11.73 11.55
CA VAL A 22 -3.11 10.88 10.60
C VAL A 22 -1.68 10.70 11.09
N GLN A 23 -1.27 9.46 11.28
CA GLN A 23 0.10 9.10 11.65
C GLN A 23 0.71 8.18 10.62
N ARG A 24 2.00 8.37 10.33
CA ARG A 24 2.75 7.45 9.48
C ARG A 24 3.08 6.19 10.27
N LEU A 25 2.77 5.03 9.71
CA LEU A 25 3.16 3.75 10.26
C LEU A 25 4.57 3.39 9.78
N LEU A 26 5.49 3.23 10.71
CA LEU A 26 6.84 2.73 10.48
C LEU A 26 6.85 1.26 10.89
N PHE A 27 6.94 0.37 9.91
CA PHE A 27 7.08 -1.06 10.17
C PHE A 27 8.53 -1.37 10.54
N SER A 28 8.73 -2.14 11.62
CA SER A 28 10.05 -2.56 12.06
C SER A 28 10.68 -3.58 11.10
N LYS A 29 9.85 -4.35 10.39
CA LYS A 29 10.25 -5.27 9.31
C LYS A 29 9.11 -5.37 8.31
N PHE A 30 9.28 -4.95 7.06
CA PHE A 30 8.25 -5.12 6.03
C PHE A 30 8.21 -6.58 5.58
N ASP A 31 7.49 -7.39 6.35
CA ASP A 31 7.05 -8.70 5.94
C ASP A 31 5.68 -8.54 5.25
N ALA A 32 5.46 -9.28 4.17
CA ALA A 32 4.16 -9.33 3.50
C ALA A 32 3.03 -9.68 4.50
N ALA A 33 3.36 -10.41 5.57
CA ALA A 33 2.45 -10.73 6.66
C ALA A 33 1.88 -9.50 7.41
N GLU A 34 2.67 -8.45 7.65
CA GLU A 34 2.18 -7.26 8.36
C GLU A 34 1.22 -6.46 7.48
N LEU A 35 1.52 -6.36 6.18
CA LEU A 35 0.63 -5.73 5.20
C LEU A 35 -0.65 -6.55 5.01
N ASP A 36 -0.55 -7.88 4.92
CA ASP A 36 -1.69 -8.79 4.78
C ASP A 36 -2.68 -8.64 5.95
N SER A 37 -2.18 -8.41 7.16
CA SER A 37 -3.03 -8.19 8.35
C SER A 37 -3.96 -6.98 8.24
N LEU A 38 -3.63 -6.00 7.38
CA LEU A 38 -4.46 -4.82 7.12
C LEU A 38 -5.65 -5.16 6.21
N PHE A 39 -5.56 -6.23 5.42
CA PHE A 39 -6.58 -6.64 4.46
C PHE A 39 -7.44 -7.76 5.03
N LYS A 40 -8.51 -7.36 5.74
CA LYS A 40 -9.54 -8.32 6.15
C LYS A 40 -10.48 -8.63 4.98
N PRO A 41 -10.89 -9.89 4.77
CA PRO A 41 -11.90 -10.23 3.78
C PRO A 41 -13.19 -9.40 3.99
N GLY A 42 -13.70 -8.81 2.92
CA GLY A 42 -14.91 -7.97 2.96
C GLY A 42 -14.66 -6.49 3.30
N THR A 43 -13.41 -6.09 3.55
CA THR A 43 -13.07 -4.67 3.74
C THR A 43 -13.22 -3.88 2.44
N PHE A 44 -13.88 -2.73 2.51
CA PHE A 44 -13.96 -1.79 1.40
C PHE A 44 -12.65 -1.03 1.23
N VAL A 45 -12.28 -0.77 -0.02
CA VAL A 45 -11.07 -0.01 -0.35
C VAL A 45 -11.39 1.06 -1.40
N ASP A 46 -10.80 2.24 -1.23
CA ASP A 46 -10.71 3.25 -2.29
C ASP A 46 -9.30 3.26 -2.86
N ALA A 47 -9.18 3.57 -4.15
CA ALA A 47 -7.88 3.64 -4.80
C ALA A 47 -7.81 4.77 -5.83
N VAL A 48 -6.60 5.35 -5.94
CA VAL A 48 -6.24 6.26 -7.02
C VAL A 48 -5.41 5.46 -8.01
N PHE A 49 -5.87 5.38 -9.25
CA PHE A 49 -5.21 4.59 -10.30
C PHE A 49 -4.54 5.48 -11.35
N SER A 50 -3.46 4.98 -11.95
CA SER A 50 -3.01 5.40 -13.27
C SER A 50 -3.33 4.32 -14.31
N LEU A 51 -3.51 4.76 -15.54
CA LEU A 51 -3.61 3.89 -16.71
C LEU A 51 -2.23 3.85 -17.37
N ASP A 52 -1.63 2.66 -17.38
CA ASP A 52 -0.33 2.45 -17.99
C ASP A 52 -0.48 1.50 -19.20
N PRO A 53 0.32 1.65 -20.25
CA PRO A 53 0.40 0.64 -21.30
C PRO A 53 0.77 -0.73 -20.71
N TYR A 54 0.15 -1.77 -21.25
CA TYR A 54 0.50 -3.16 -21.01
C TYR A 54 0.88 -3.79 -22.34
N ASP A 55 2.08 -4.35 -22.43
CA ASP A 55 2.65 -4.91 -23.67
C ASP A 55 3.36 -6.26 -23.43
N TYR A 56 2.77 -7.09 -22.58
CA TYR A 56 3.35 -8.40 -22.27
C TYR A 56 3.02 -9.44 -23.34
N HIS A 57 4.04 -10.16 -23.84
CA HIS A 57 3.90 -11.27 -24.82
C HIS A 57 2.98 -10.97 -26.01
N GLN A 58 3.16 -9.81 -26.65
CA GLN A 58 2.36 -9.36 -27.80
C GLN A 58 0.88 -9.08 -27.51
N ASN A 59 0.45 -9.09 -26.24
CA ASN A 59 -0.89 -8.66 -25.85
C ASN A 59 -0.86 -7.21 -25.39
N ALA A 60 -1.31 -6.30 -26.27
CA ALA A 60 -1.47 -4.89 -25.94
C ALA A 60 -2.72 -4.68 -25.07
N GLY A 61 -2.62 -3.86 -24.04
CA GLY A 61 -3.72 -3.54 -23.15
C GLY A 61 -3.46 -2.33 -22.26
N ILE A 62 -4.35 -2.15 -21.29
CA ILE A 62 -4.25 -1.10 -20.28
C ILE A 62 -4.08 -1.78 -18.92
N LYS A 63 -3.01 -1.44 -18.21
CA LYS A 63 -2.76 -1.86 -16.83
C LYS A 63 -3.29 -0.79 -15.88
N LEU A 64 -4.13 -1.19 -14.93
CA LEU A 64 -4.52 -0.35 -13.80
C LEU A 64 -3.42 -0.44 -12.74
N VAL A 65 -2.81 0.70 -12.41
CA VAL A 65 -1.79 0.77 -11.36
C VAL A 65 -2.30 1.60 -10.21
N ALA A 66 -2.50 0.99 -9.05
CA ALA A 66 -2.84 1.73 -7.84
C ALA A 66 -1.64 2.56 -7.38
N LYS A 67 -1.79 3.88 -7.36
CA LYS A 67 -0.81 4.84 -6.82
C LYS A 67 -1.05 5.15 -5.36
N LYS A 68 -2.30 4.99 -4.92
CA LYS A 68 -2.72 5.12 -3.52
C LYS A 68 -3.85 4.14 -3.27
N LEU A 69 -3.82 3.50 -2.11
CA LEU A 69 -4.87 2.63 -1.62
C LEU A 69 -5.30 3.11 -0.23
N ILE A 70 -6.60 3.17 0.02
CA ILE A 70 -7.21 3.56 1.29
C ILE A 70 -8.05 2.37 1.73
N ILE A 71 -7.73 1.82 2.90
CA ILE A 71 -8.39 0.65 3.46
C ILE A 71 -9.34 1.14 4.55
N HIS A 72 -10.64 0.84 4.40
CA HIS A 72 -11.66 1.21 5.38
C HIS A 72 -11.80 0.12 6.43
N CYS A 73 -10.89 0.11 7.41
CA CYS A 73 -11.03 -0.74 8.58
C CYS A 73 -12.27 -0.31 9.38
N MET A 74 -13.16 -1.26 9.67
CA MET A 74 -14.29 -1.07 10.60
C MET A 74 -13.86 -1.25 12.05
#